data_AF-A0A1B9INF9-F1
#
_entry.id   AF-A0A1B9INF9-F1
#
_cell.length_a   1.000
_cell.length_b   1.000
_cell.length_c   1.000
_cell.angle_alpha   90.00
_cell.angle_beta   90.00
_cell.angle_gamma   90.00
#
_symmetry.space_group_name_H-M   'P 1'
#
loop_
_entity.id
_entity.type
_entity.pdbx_description
1 polymer ?
#
loop_
_entity_poly.entity_id
_entity_poly.type
_entity_poly.pdbx_seq_one_letter_code
_entity_poly.pdbx_strand_id
1 'polypeptide(L)'
;MNPSTIFRSGALITATGISFGAFGSHGLRTLKPPIAEQKINSWNTASSYLIYNGLALLAISFHPGLLGASRKYRLASGLIISGAAVFSGSIFALVLGRDRFRWLGPVTPLGGLGMIAG
;
A
#
# COMPACT_ATOMS: atom_id res chain seq x y z
N MET A 1 -4.48 10.99 -14.69
CA MET A 1 -5.58 10.57 -13.80
C MET A 1 -6.51 11.74 -13.54
N ASN A 2 -7.82 11.52 -13.56
CA ASN A 2 -8.81 12.52 -13.16
C ASN A 2 -9.17 12.34 -11.66
N PRO A 3 -9.84 13.32 -11.02
CA PRO A 3 -10.20 13.24 -9.60
C PRO A 3 -10.95 11.96 -9.21
N SER A 4 -11.94 11.55 -10.02
CA SER A 4 -12.73 10.35 -9.76
C SER A 4 -11.88 9.08 -9.72
N THR A 5 -10.89 8.96 -10.61
CA THR A 5 -9.97 7.81 -10.64
C THR A 5 -9.09 7.79 -9.39
N ILE A 6 -8.58 8.95 -8.96
CA ILE A 6 -7.74 9.07 -7.76
C ILE A 6 -8.58 8.69 -6.53
N PHE A 7 -9.80 9.19 -6.42
CA PHE A 7 -10.73 8.86 -5.34
C PHE A 7 -10.99 7.35 -5.26
N ARG A 8 -11.39 6.72 -6.38
CA ARG A 8 -11.67 5.28 -6.44
C ARG A 8 -10.44 4.45 -6.06
N SER A 9 -9.26 4.87 -6.52
CA SER A 9 -7.99 4.21 -6.18
C SER A 9 -7.70 4.33 -4.68
N GLY A 10 -7.85 5.52 -4.10
CA GLY A 10 -7.66 5.75 -2.67
C GLY A 10 -8.63 4.95 -1.79
N ALA A 11 -9.90 4.87 -2.19
CA ALA A 11 -10.91 4.05 -1.52
C ALA A 11 -10.56 2.56 -1.57
N LEU A 12 -10.18 2.05 -2.75
CA LEU A 12 -9.82 0.63 -2.93
C LEU A 12 -8.55 0.26 -2.14
N ILE A 13 -7.54 1.12 -2.18
CA ILE A 13 -6.28 0.92 -1.44
C ILE A 13 -6.55 0.94 0.07
N THR A 14 -7.33 1.90 0.56
CA THR A 14 -7.72 1.97 1.98
C THR A 14 -8.48 0.71 2.41
N ALA A 15 -9.48 0.29 1.63
CA ALA A 15 -10.26 -0.91 1.91
C ALA A 15 -9.38 -2.16 1.95
N THR A 16 -8.45 -2.29 0.99
CA THR A 16 -7.47 -3.39 0.95
C THR A 16 -6.61 -3.39 2.20
N GLY A 17 -6.11 -2.23 2.61
CA GLY A 17 -5.36 -2.08 3.86
C GLY A 17 -6.17 -2.57 5.06
N ILE A 18 -7.40 -2.10 5.25
CA ILE A 18 -8.26 -2.53 6.36
C ILE A 18 -8.48 -4.06 6.34
N SER A 19 -8.84 -4.62 5.19
CA SER A 19 -9.08 -6.07 5.05
C SER A 19 -7.82 -6.87 5.37
N PHE A 20 -6.65 -6.43 4.89
CA PHE A 20 -5.40 -7.13 5.13
C PHE A 20 -4.93 -6.96 6.57
N GLY A 21 -5.14 -5.80 7.21
CA GLY A 21 -4.85 -5.61 8.63
C GLY A 21 -5.68 -6.50 9.54
N ALA A 22 -6.98 -6.65 9.25
CA ALA A 22 -7.84 -7.61 9.94
C ALA A 22 -7.38 -9.05 9.70
N PHE A 23 -7.04 -9.41 8.46
CA PHE A 23 -6.48 -10.73 8.13
C PHE A 23 -5.14 -10.99 8.83
N GLY A 24 -4.27 -9.99 8.98
CA GLY A 24 -3.01 -10.12 9.71
C GLY A 24 -3.21 -10.37 11.21
N SER A 25 -4.13 -9.62 11.81
CA SER A 25 -4.37 -9.65 13.26
C SER A 25 -5.14 -10.90 13.70
N HIS A 26 -6.06 -11.38 12.87
CA HIS A 26 -6.92 -12.52 13.19
C HIS A 26 -6.57 -13.76 12.36
N GLY A 27 -6.48 -13.64 11.03
CA GLY A 27 -6.28 -14.76 10.12
C GLY A 27 -4.88 -15.38 10.20
N LEU A 28 -3.82 -14.60 10.02
CA LEU A 28 -2.44 -15.12 9.96
C LEU A 28 -2.02 -15.86 11.24
N ARG A 29 -2.48 -15.41 12.41
CA ARG A 29 -2.19 -16.05 13.71
C ARG A 29 -2.77 -17.46 13.82
N THR A 30 -3.82 -17.78 13.05
CA THR A 30 -4.48 -19.11 13.09
C THR A 30 -3.82 -20.14 12.19
N LEU A 31 -2.91 -19.73 11.30
CA LEU A 31 -2.25 -20.62 10.35
C LEU A 31 -1.36 -21.67 11.04
N LYS A 32 -1.24 -22.83 10.39
CA LYS A 32 -0.41 -23.95 10.85
C LYS A 32 0.57 -24.34 9.73
N PRO A 33 1.90 -24.33 10.00
CA PRO A 33 2.55 -23.92 11.24
C PRO A 33 2.38 -22.41 11.54
N PRO A 34 2.49 -21.99 12.82
CA PRO A 34 2.31 -20.60 13.20
C PRO A 34 3.35 -19.70 12.54
N ILE A 35 2.90 -18.53 12.07
CA ILE A 35 3.78 -17.50 11.52
C ILE A 35 4.45 -16.75 12.67
N ALA A 36 5.76 -16.50 12.55
CA ALA A 36 6.52 -15.73 13.53
C ALA A 36 5.95 -14.32 13.72
N GLU A 37 5.87 -13.84 14.97
CA GLU A 37 5.27 -12.56 15.34
C GLU A 37 5.88 -11.37 14.57
N GLN A 38 7.19 -11.39 14.32
CA GLN A 38 7.89 -10.37 13.53
C GLN A 38 7.35 -10.25 12.09
N LYS A 39 6.95 -11.37 11.47
CA LYS A 39 6.34 -11.38 10.15
C LYS A 39 4.91 -10.83 10.18
N ILE A 40 4.17 -11.13 11.24
CA ILE A 40 2.81 -10.57 11.46
C ILE A 40 2.90 -9.04 11.66
N ASN A 41 3.88 -8.57 12.43
CA ASN A 41 4.14 -7.14 12.58
C ASN A 41 4.48 -6.48 11.24
N SER A 42 5.34 -7.11 10.43
CA SER A 42 5.68 -6.63 9.09
C SER A 42 4.44 -6.55 8.19
N TRP A 43 3.58 -7.57 8.22
CA TRP A 43 2.30 -7.57 7.51
C TRP A 43 1.41 -6.40 7.95
N ASN A 44 1.26 -6.19 9.25
CA ASN A 44 0.46 -5.09 9.78
C ASN A 44 1.04 -3.72 9.39
N THR A 45 2.37 -3.57 9.35
CA THR A 45 3.01 -2.37 8.79
C THR A 45 2.60 -2.15 7.34
N ALA A 46 2.73 -3.16 6.47
CA ALA A 46 2.33 -3.06 5.07
C ALA A 46 0.84 -2.68 4.89
N SER A 47 -0.03 -3.26 5.71
CA SER A 47 -1.45 -2.89 5.80
C SER A 47 -1.65 -1.42 6.16
N SER A 48 -1.01 -0.94 7.23
CA SER A 48 -1.11 0.47 7.63
C SER A 48 -0.62 1.44 6.55
N TYR A 49 0.45 1.08 5.82
CA TYR A 49 0.93 1.88 4.70
C TYR A 49 -0.08 1.92 3.55
N LEU A 50 -0.83 0.86 3.26
CA LEU A 50 -1.95 0.94 2.32
C LEU A 50 -3.01 1.92 2.82
N ILE A 51 -3.40 1.83 4.10
CA ILE A 51 -4.41 2.74 4.68
C ILE A 51 -3.96 4.20 4.56
N TYR A 52 -2.76 4.53 5.02
CA TYR A 52 -2.26 5.91 4.99
C TYR A 52 -2.18 6.48 3.58
N ASN A 53 -1.66 5.71 2.62
CA ASN A 53 -1.54 6.16 1.23
C ASN A 53 -2.91 6.22 0.53
N GLY A 54 -3.83 5.31 0.86
CA GLY A 54 -5.20 5.36 0.39
C GLY A 54 -5.93 6.62 0.88
N LEU A 55 -5.77 6.98 2.16
CA LEU A 55 -6.31 8.21 2.73
C LEU A 55 -5.66 9.46 2.11
N ALA A 56 -4.36 9.43 1.85
CA ALA A 56 -3.67 10.51 1.14
C ALA A 56 -4.23 10.72 -0.28
N LEU A 57 -4.49 9.64 -1.02
CA LEU A 57 -5.13 9.71 -2.34
C LEU A 57 -6.56 10.26 -2.27
N LEU A 58 -7.34 9.86 -1.27
CA LEU A 58 -8.66 10.44 -1.02
C LEU A 58 -8.54 11.95 -0.80
N ALA A 59 -7.63 12.40 0.06
CA ALA A 59 -7.39 13.83 0.30
C ALA A 59 -6.96 14.57 -0.99
N ILE A 60 -6.01 14.01 -1.75
CA ILE A 60 -5.55 14.58 -3.02
C ILE A 60 -6.72 14.70 -4.00
N SER A 61 -7.63 13.73 -4.06
CA SER A 61 -8.74 13.73 -5.02
C SER A 61 -9.70 14.91 -4.89
N PHE A 62 -9.77 15.54 -3.70
CA PHE A 62 -10.58 16.73 -3.45
C PHE A 62 -9.80 18.04 -3.64
N HIS A 63 -8.50 17.99 -3.95
CA HIS A 63 -7.69 19.19 -4.07
C HIS A 63 -8.11 20.03 -5.29
N PRO A 64 -8.43 21.33 -5.14
CA PRO A 64 -8.95 22.17 -6.22
C PRO A 64 -7.97 22.32 -7.39
N GLY A 65 -6.66 22.20 -7.13
CA GLY A 65 -5.61 22.18 -8.16
C GLY A 65 -5.71 21.06 -9.19
N LEU A 66 -6.52 20.01 -8.96
CA LEU A 66 -6.81 18.98 -9.97
C LEU A 66 -7.78 19.45 -11.05
N LEU A 67 -8.69 20.38 -10.73
CA LEU A 67 -9.65 20.95 -11.69
C LEU A 67 -8.92 21.74 -12.79
N GLY A 68 -7.82 22.40 -12.42
CA GLY A 68 -6.91 23.08 -13.35
C GLY A 68 -5.97 22.14 -14.11
N ALA A 69 -6.24 20.83 -14.14
CA ALA A 69 -5.49 19.85 -14.91
C ALA A 69 -3.99 19.70 -14.54
N SER A 70 -3.56 20.14 -13.35
CA SER A 70 -2.14 20.16 -12.98
C SER A 70 -1.48 18.77 -13.07
N ARG A 71 -0.43 18.68 -13.91
CA ARG A 71 0.35 17.45 -14.16
C ARG A 71 0.99 16.91 -12.87
N LYS A 72 1.33 17.79 -11.92
CA LYS A 72 2.00 17.46 -10.66
C LYS A 72 1.16 16.53 -9.78
N TYR A 73 -0.12 16.85 -9.55
CA TYR A 73 -0.99 16.00 -8.73
C TYR A 73 -1.24 14.63 -9.35
N ARG A 74 -1.30 14.55 -10.69
CA ARG A 74 -1.45 13.25 -11.38
C ARG A 74 -0.21 12.38 -11.23
N LEU A 75 0.97 12.99 -11.30
CA LEU A 75 2.24 12.29 -11.10
C LEU A 75 2.35 11.80 -9.65
N ALA A 76 2.09 12.70 -8.69
CA ALA A 76 2.04 12.39 -7.26
C ALA A 76 1.13 11.19 -6.95
N SER A 77 -0.14 11.24 -7.42
CA SER A 77 -1.06 10.13 -7.21
C SER A 77 -0.58 8.82 -7.84
N GLY A 78 0.02 8.87 -9.03
CA GLY A 78 0.59 7.67 -9.67
C GLY A 78 1.76 7.07 -8.89
N LEU A 79 2.65 7.93 -8.37
CA LEU A 79 3.78 7.53 -7.53
C LEU A 79 3.32 6.92 -6.21
N ILE A 80 2.33 7.52 -5.54
CA ILE A 80 1.73 6.98 -4.31
C ILE A 80 1.09 5.61 -4.57
N ILE A 81 0.27 5.48 -5.63
CA ILE A 81 -0.42 4.20 -5.95
C ILE A 81 0.60 3.09 -6.23
N SER A 82 1.55 3.35 -7.13
CA SER A 82 2.56 2.37 -7.52
C SER A 82 3.50 2.05 -6.36
N GLY A 83 3.93 3.06 -5.60
CA GLY A 83 4.77 2.93 -4.42
C GLY A 83 4.11 2.09 -3.33
N ALA A 84 2.85 2.37 -2.99
CA ALA A 84 2.10 1.62 -1.99
C ALA A 84 1.86 0.17 -2.41
N ALA A 85 1.52 -0.07 -3.69
CA ALA A 85 1.36 -1.43 -4.22
C ALA A 85 2.66 -2.23 -4.16
N VAL A 86 3.78 -1.62 -4.58
CA VAL A 86 5.10 -2.28 -4.57
C VAL A 86 5.58 -2.53 -3.15
N PHE A 87 5.52 -1.52 -2.26
CA PHE A 87 5.97 -1.62 -0.88
C PHE A 87 5.16 -2.67 -0.11
N SER A 88 3.85 -2.49 -0.02
CA SER A 88 3.00 -3.36 0.79
C SER A 88 2.84 -4.74 0.16
N GLY A 89 2.69 -4.82 -1.16
CA GLY A 89 2.60 -6.09 -1.89
C GLY A 89 3.85 -6.96 -1.72
N SER A 90 5.04 -6.34 -1.76
CA SER A 90 6.30 -7.06 -1.54
C SER A 90 6.39 -7.65 -0.13
N ILE A 91 6.00 -6.89 0.89
CA ILE A 91 5.99 -7.37 2.28
C ILE A 91 4.98 -8.51 2.44
N PHE A 92 3.75 -8.38 1.91
CA PHE A 92 2.75 -9.45 1.97
C PHE A 92 3.27 -10.74 1.32
N ALA A 93 3.88 -10.65 0.14
CA ALA A 93 4.47 -11.79 -0.55
C ALA A 93 5.61 -12.43 0.27
N LEU A 94 6.51 -11.62 0.84
CA LEU A 94 7.60 -12.09 1.70
C LEU A 94 7.12 -12.79 2.97
N VAL A 95 6.01 -12.32 3.56
CA VAL A 95 5.39 -12.95 4.74
C VAL A 95 4.83 -14.33 4.38
N LEU A 96 4.12 -14.44 3.24
CA LEU A 96 3.48 -15.68 2.80
C LEU A 96 4.46 -16.72 2.24
N GLY A 97 5.59 -16.30 1.68
CA GLY A 97 6.49 -17.22 0.98
C GLY A 97 7.90 -16.68 0.77
N ARG A 98 8.62 -16.36 1.87
CA ARG A 98 9.97 -15.76 1.83
C ARG A 98 10.92 -16.44 0.85
N ASP A 99 11.02 -17.78 0.84
CA ASP A 99 12.02 -18.47 0.02
C ASP A 99 11.77 -18.32 -1.49
N ARG A 100 10.49 -18.25 -1.88
CA ARG A 100 10.03 -17.98 -3.25
C ARG A 100 10.17 -16.52 -3.63
N PHE A 101 9.93 -15.62 -2.67
CA PHE A 101 9.81 -14.18 -2.92
C PHE A 101 10.98 -13.35 -2.40
N ARG A 102 12.10 -13.96 -2.00
CA ARG A 102 13.26 -13.28 -1.40
C ARG A 102 13.78 -12.08 -2.20
N TRP A 103 13.65 -12.13 -3.53
CA TRP A 103 14.07 -11.08 -4.45
C TRP A 103 13.23 -9.80 -4.33
N LEU A 104 12.05 -9.86 -3.70
CA LEU A 104 11.22 -8.69 -3.39
C LEU A 104 11.76 -7.87 -2.19
N GLY A 105 12.73 -8.38 -1.44
CA GLY A 105 13.34 -7.66 -0.33
C GLY A 105 13.90 -6.29 -0.77
N PRO A 106 14.82 -6.24 -1.74
CA PRO A 106 15.34 -4.99 -2.32
C PRO A 106 14.30 -4.14 -3.07
N VAL A 107 13.18 -4.73 -3.48
CA VAL A 107 12.09 -4.03 -4.18
C VAL A 107 11.24 -3.21 -3.21
N THR A 108 11.14 -3.64 -1.95
CA THR A 108 10.33 -2.96 -0.93
C THR A 108 10.76 -1.50 -0.72
N PRO A 109 12.05 -1.16 -0.53
CA PRO A 109 12.51 0.24 -0.43
C PRO A 109 12.16 1.11 -1.65
N LEU A 110 12.14 0.55 -2.87
CA LEU A 110 11.78 1.30 -4.07
C LEU A 110 10.31 1.75 -4.04
N GLY A 111 9.42 0.90 -3.52
CA GLY A 111 8.04 1.30 -3.26
C GLY A 111 7.96 2.42 -2.23
N GLY A 112 8.78 2.35 -1.18
CA GLY A 112 8.96 3.41 -0.18
C GLY A 112 9.32 4.76 -0.79
N LEU A 113 10.32 4.79 -1.68
CA LEU A 113 10.74 5.99 -2.38
C LEU A 113 9.62 6.56 -3.27
N GLY A 114 8.83 5.69 -3.92
CA GLY A 114 7.67 6.11 -4.70
C GLY A 114 6.62 6.83 -3.84
N MET A 115 6.32 6.30 -2.65
CA MET A 115 5.39 6.95 -1.72
C MET A 115 5.94 8.28 -1.17
N ILE A 116 7.25 8.40 -0.97
CA ILE A 116 7.88 9.65 -0.49
C ILE A 116 7.91 10.73 -1.59
N ALA A 117 8.18 10.31 -2.83
CA ALA A 117 8.31 11.23 -3.96
C ALA A 117 6.97 11.76 -4.48
N GLY A 118 5.88 11.00 -4.26
CA GLY A 118 4.53 11.39 -4.65
C GLY A 118 3.85 12.25 -3.62
#